data_AF-A0AAJ4NF85-F1
#
_entry.id   AF-A0AAJ4NF85-F1
#
_cell.length_a   1.000
_cell.length_b   1.000
_cell.length_c   1.000
_cell.angle_alpha   90.00
_cell.angle_beta   90.00
_cell.angle_gamma   90.00
#
_symmetry.space_group_name_H-M   'P 1'
#
loop_
_entity.id
_entity.type
_entity.pdbx_description
1 polymer ?
#
loop_
_entity_poly.entity_id
_entity_poly.type
_entity_poly.pdbx_seq_one_letter_code
_entity_poly.pdbx_strand_id
1 'polypeptide(L)'
;MGKSKAPKSPDPKETSAAQTGTNIGTAVANSYLNNINQVTPDGSLTYSQTGMQKYYDPYTGKTYDIPQFTATQQLSQQQQAIKDQEDATNLNLGKLANSQSSRLNDLLGKPFDLSGAPAAGNAGNMTAPQYQQYTGGPQLQTSYTDDFSADRQKVEDALMSRINPQLEQDRSALEQRLANQGIMPGSKAFETAMNQNAQASNDARMQAILAGGQEQSRLAGLSRDQATFGNNANQQMWNNQFQAAQGNNGLAGQQFADQQTMFNAQNAQRNQWLQEQYQQRNQPINEISALLSGAQVTGPNFVNSANSQIATTDVAGIINQDYQNRLGAWQQQQAQTGGILGGLFGLGGKLIGLSDVRSKENIRRVGALDNGLPVYAYNYKGDSMTHIGLIAQEVEQVNPDAVSRIGDVRIVDYGKAVEAA
;
A
#
# COMPACT_ATOMS: atom_id res chain seq x y z
N MET A 1 -62.88 -77.57 16.81
CA MET A 1 -62.31 -76.64 15.82
C MET A 1 -61.07 -75.98 16.42
N GLY A 2 -59.96 -75.92 15.68
CA GLY A 2 -58.65 -75.48 16.17
C GLY A 2 -58.57 -73.96 16.37
N LYS A 3 -57.87 -73.52 17.43
CA LYS A 3 -57.61 -72.10 17.72
C LYS A 3 -56.89 -71.44 16.53
N SER A 4 -57.34 -70.27 16.08
CA SER A 4 -56.65 -69.49 15.05
C SER A 4 -55.26 -69.07 15.57
N LYS A 5 -54.21 -69.38 14.80
CA LYS A 5 -52.83 -69.04 15.17
C LYS A 5 -52.61 -67.53 15.06
N ALA A 6 -51.87 -66.97 16.02
CA ALA A 6 -51.52 -65.55 15.99
C ALA A 6 -50.72 -65.20 14.71
N PRO A 7 -50.86 -63.96 14.17
CA PRO A 7 -50.02 -63.48 13.08
C PRO A 7 -48.54 -63.60 13.48
N LYS A 8 -47.69 -64.07 12.56
CA LYS A 8 -46.24 -64.09 12.80
C LYS A 8 -45.69 -62.67 12.75
N SER A 9 -44.84 -62.32 13.72
CA SER A 9 -44.11 -61.05 13.70
C SER A 9 -43.23 -60.95 12.45
N PRO A 10 -43.16 -59.77 11.79
CA PRO A 10 -42.20 -59.53 10.74
C PRO A 10 -40.79 -59.82 11.24
N ASP A 11 -39.95 -60.44 10.41
CA ASP A 11 -38.56 -60.63 10.78
C ASP A 11 -37.88 -59.26 10.86
N PRO A 12 -37.28 -58.88 12.00
CA PRO A 12 -36.56 -57.62 12.15
C PRO A 12 -35.45 -57.44 11.09
N LYS A 13 -34.81 -58.53 10.65
CA LYS A 13 -33.77 -58.49 9.61
C LYS A 13 -34.35 -58.18 8.24
N GLU A 14 -35.48 -58.79 7.87
CA GLU A 14 -36.15 -58.49 6.60
C GLU A 14 -36.72 -57.06 6.59
N THR A 15 -37.25 -56.61 7.73
CA THR A 15 -37.78 -55.26 7.91
C THR A 15 -36.69 -54.19 7.79
N SER A 16 -35.53 -54.41 8.43
CA SER A 16 -34.36 -53.53 8.30
C SER A 16 -33.76 -53.55 6.89
N ALA A 17 -33.79 -54.71 6.21
CA ALA A 17 -33.36 -54.83 4.81
C ALA A 17 -34.24 -54.00 3.88
N ALA A 18 -35.56 -54.06 4.07
CA ALA A 18 -36.51 -53.31 3.26
C ALA A 18 -36.30 -51.79 3.41
N GLN A 19 -36.13 -51.30 4.64
CA GLN A 19 -35.83 -49.90 4.91
C GLN A 19 -34.49 -49.45 4.31
N THR A 20 -33.44 -50.26 4.47
CA THR A 20 -32.10 -49.95 3.92
C THR A 20 -32.13 -49.86 2.40
N GLY A 21 -32.77 -50.82 1.72
CA GLY A 21 -32.92 -50.80 0.28
C GLY A 21 -33.69 -49.58 -0.23
N THR A 22 -34.79 -49.20 0.45
CA THR A 22 -35.55 -48.00 0.13
C THR A 22 -34.74 -46.72 0.34
N ASN A 23 -34.02 -46.59 1.45
CA ASN A 23 -33.21 -45.42 1.74
C ASN A 23 -32.05 -45.24 0.75
N ILE A 24 -31.40 -46.35 0.37
CA ILE A 24 -30.37 -46.33 -0.68
C ILE A 24 -31.00 -45.95 -2.02
N GLY A 25 -32.16 -46.52 -2.38
CA GLY A 25 -32.89 -46.13 -3.60
C GLY A 25 -33.22 -44.64 -3.64
N THR A 26 -33.68 -44.07 -2.52
CA THR A 26 -33.94 -42.64 -2.37
C THR A 26 -32.65 -41.81 -2.50
N ALA A 27 -31.55 -42.23 -1.86
CA ALA A 27 -30.27 -41.54 -1.95
C ALA A 27 -29.68 -41.56 -3.37
N VAL A 28 -29.81 -42.69 -4.06
CA VAL A 28 -29.42 -42.83 -5.47
C VAL A 28 -30.28 -41.90 -6.33
N ALA A 29 -31.60 -41.87 -6.14
CA ALA A 29 -32.50 -40.96 -6.86
C ALA A 29 -32.14 -39.48 -6.61
N ASN A 30 -31.84 -39.10 -5.36
CA ASN A 30 -31.39 -37.75 -5.03
C ASN A 30 -30.05 -37.40 -5.71
N SER A 31 -29.14 -38.36 -5.85
CA SER A 31 -27.88 -38.16 -6.57
C SER A 31 -28.13 -37.83 -8.05
N TYR A 32 -29.02 -38.56 -8.73
CA TYR A 32 -29.40 -38.25 -10.12
C TYR A 32 -30.15 -36.91 -10.24
N LEU A 33 -31.00 -36.55 -9.27
CA LEU A 33 -31.73 -35.28 -9.28
C LEU A 33 -30.85 -34.07 -9.00
N ASN A 34 -29.76 -34.22 -8.24
CA ASN A 34 -28.88 -33.11 -7.89
C ASN A 34 -27.76 -32.92 -8.92
N ASN A 35 -27.34 -33.99 -9.59
CA ASN A 35 -26.28 -34.00 -10.59
C ASN A 35 -26.83 -33.71 -12.00
N ILE A 36 -27.51 -32.56 -12.18
CA ILE A 36 -28.10 -32.14 -13.46
C ILE A 36 -27.07 -31.37 -14.29
N ASN A 37 -27.02 -31.66 -15.59
CA ASN A 37 -26.22 -30.92 -16.55
C ASN A 37 -26.73 -29.48 -16.71
N GLN A 38 -25.83 -28.51 -16.66
CA GLN A 38 -26.12 -27.11 -16.89
C GLN A 38 -25.42 -26.62 -18.15
N VAL A 39 -26.12 -25.84 -18.96
CA VAL A 39 -25.55 -25.15 -20.12
C VAL A 39 -25.93 -23.67 -19.99
N THR A 40 -24.93 -22.81 -19.94
CA THR A 40 -25.04 -21.36 -19.84
C THR A 40 -24.31 -20.71 -21.03
N PRO A 41 -24.49 -19.39 -21.26
CA PRO A 41 -23.71 -18.67 -22.26
C PRO A 41 -22.19 -18.70 -21.98
N ASP A 42 -21.80 -18.85 -20.71
CA ASP A 42 -20.42 -18.84 -20.26
C ASP A 42 -19.75 -20.22 -20.31
N GLY A 43 -20.53 -21.30 -20.49
CA GLY A 43 -20.01 -22.66 -20.56
C GLY A 43 -21.03 -23.73 -20.21
N SER A 44 -20.55 -24.94 -19.94
CA SER A 44 -21.37 -26.06 -19.48
C SER A 44 -20.75 -26.76 -18.30
N LEU A 45 -21.59 -27.23 -17.38
CA LEU A 45 -21.24 -28.14 -16.30
C LEU A 45 -22.00 -29.44 -16.51
N THR A 46 -21.31 -30.53 -16.84
CA THR A 46 -21.92 -31.83 -17.13
C THR A 46 -21.53 -32.85 -16.09
N TYR A 47 -22.51 -33.55 -15.54
CA TYR A 47 -22.32 -34.70 -14.66
C TYR A 47 -22.45 -35.98 -15.47
N SER A 48 -21.48 -36.87 -15.32
CA SER A 48 -21.50 -38.21 -15.93
C SER A 48 -21.28 -39.27 -14.84
N GLN A 49 -22.01 -40.38 -14.93
CA GLN A 49 -21.79 -41.51 -14.03
C GLN A 49 -20.51 -42.23 -14.46
N THR A 50 -19.46 -42.12 -13.64
CA THR A 50 -18.11 -42.60 -13.95
C THR A 50 -17.71 -43.86 -13.18
N GLY A 51 -18.52 -44.28 -12.21
CA GLY A 51 -18.26 -45.48 -11.45
C GLY A 51 -19.46 -45.98 -10.66
N MET A 52 -19.29 -47.16 -10.07
CA MET A 52 -20.21 -47.75 -9.09
C MET A 52 -19.43 -48.14 -7.86
N GLN A 53 -19.90 -47.73 -6.69
CA GLN A 53 -19.39 -48.16 -5.40
C GLN A 53 -20.35 -49.16 -4.79
N LYS A 54 -19.82 -50.31 -4.38
CA LYS A 54 -20.61 -51.34 -3.71
C LYS A 54 -20.76 -51.02 -2.23
N TYR A 55 -21.99 -50.97 -1.74
CA TYR A 55 -22.31 -50.88 -0.33
C TYR A 55 -22.81 -52.24 0.17
N TYR A 56 -22.06 -52.85 1.09
CA TYR A 56 -22.44 -54.10 1.73
C TYR A 56 -23.18 -53.81 3.03
N ASP A 57 -24.40 -54.34 3.15
CA ASP A 57 -25.18 -54.29 4.38
C ASP A 57 -24.85 -55.50 5.25
N PRO A 58 -24.12 -55.32 6.38
CA PRO A 58 -23.66 -56.41 7.22
C PRO A 58 -24.78 -57.12 7.98
N TYR A 59 -25.97 -56.51 8.09
CA TYR A 59 -27.11 -57.09 8.80
C TYR A 59 -27.94 -58.03 7.91
N THR A 60 -27.93 -57.79 6.60
CA THR A 60 -28.81 -58.50 5.65
C THR A 60 -28.03 -59.31 4.62
N GLY A 61 -26.72 -59.12 4.53
CA GLY A 61 -25.83 -59.79 3.58
C GLY A 61 -26.00 -59.32 2.14
N LYS A 62 -26.81 -58.28 1.89
CA LYS A 62 -27.08 -57.73 0.55
C LYS A 62 -26.03 -56.67 0.19
N THR A 63 -25.72 -56.60 -1.10
CA THR A 63 -24.85 -55.56 -1.66
C THR A 63 -25.66 -54.68 -2.59
N TYR A 64 -25.49 -53.36 -2.47
CA TYR A 64 -26.16 -52.35 -3.26
C TYR A 64 -25.13 -51.56 -4.07
N ASP A 65 -25.42 -51.27 -5.34
CA ASP A 65 -24.54 -50.47 -6.18
C ASP A 65 -24.94 -48.98 -6.10
N ILE A 66 -24.01 -48.13 -5.67
CA ILE A 66 -24.19 -46.67 -5.55
C ILE A 66 -23.42 -45.99 -6.68
N PRO A 67 -24.06 -45.17 -7.54
CA PRO A 67 -23.38 -44.50 -8.63
C PRO A 67 -22.46 -43.39 -8.13
N GLN A 68 -21.29 -43.28 -8.75
CA GLN A 68 -20.36 -42.17 -8.60
C GLN A 68 -20.44 -41.28 -9.84
N PHE A 69 -20.47 -39.96 -9.62
CA PHE A 69 -20.55 -38.97 -10.69
C PHE A 69 -19.28 -38.12 -10.74
N THR A 70 -18.83 -37.80 -11.95
CA THR A 70 -17.81 -36.80 -12.20
C THR A 70 -18.46 -35.59 -12.85
N ALA A 71 -18.21 -34.42 -12.26
CA ALA A 71 -18.57 -33.14 -12.84
C ALA A 71 -17.45 -32.66 -13.77
N THR A 72 -17.78 -32.36 -15.02
CA THR A 72 -16.87 -31.79 -16.02
C THR A 72 -17.36 -30.41 -16.38
N GLN A 73 -16.50 -29.41 -16.19
CA GLN A 73 -16.78 -28.03 -16.56
C GLN A 73 -16.04 -27.69 -17.85
N GLN A 74 -16.75 -27.07 -18.79
CA GLN A 74 -16.18 -26.53 -20.02
C GLN A 74 -16.60 -25.08 -20.16
N LEU A 75 -15.67 -24.18 -20.39
CA LEU A 75 -15.96 -22.78 -20.68
C LEU A 75 -16.39 -22.63 -22.15
N SER A 76 -17.20 -21.61 -22.44
CA SER A 76 -17.44 -21.20 -23.84
C SER A 76 -16.13 -20.76 -24.48
N GLN A 77 -16.03 -20.75 -25.82
CA GLN A 77 -14.79 -20.30 -26.49
C GLN A 77 -14.39 -18.88 -26.07
N GLN A 78 -15.36 -18.00 -25.84
CA GLN A 78 -15.10 -16.63 -25.41
C GLN A 78 -14.60 -16.56 -23.95
N GLN A 79 -15.22 -17.33 -23.04
CA GLN A 79 -14.76 -17.41 -21.64
C GLN A 79 -13.42 -18.12 -21.52
N GLN A 80 -13.15 -19.15 -22.33
CA GLN A 80 -11.85 -19.79 -22.39
C GLN A 80 -10.78 -18.82 -22.87
N ALA A 81 -11.05 -18.03 -23.93
CA ALA A 81 -10.13 -17.00 -24.39
C ALA A 81 -9.84 -15.92 -23.32
N ILE A 82 -10.85 -15.54 -22.54
CA ILE A 82 -10.68 -14.62 -21.40
C ILE A 82 -9.81 -15.28 -20.32
N LYS A 83 -10.09 -16.54 -19.97
CA LYS A 83 -9.32 -17.29 -18.97
C LYS A 83 -7.86 -17.48 -19.39
N ASP A 84 -7.63 -17.82 -20.64
CA ASP A 84 -6.29 -17.97 -21.22
C ASP A 84 -5.55 -16.63 -21.22
N GLN A 85 -6.24 -15.54 -21.57
CA GLN A 85 -5.69 -14.20 -21.51
C GLN A 85 -5.38 -13.77 -20.07
N GLU A 86 -6.24 -14.11 -19.12
CA GLU A 86 -6.04 -13.86 -17.69
C GLU A 86 -4.83 -14.64 -17.16
N ASP A 87 -4.73 -15.94 -17.47
CA ASP A 87 -3.59 -16.78 -17.09
C ASP A 87 -2.29 -16.30 -17.75
N ALA A 88 -2.34 -15.91 -19.02
CA ALA A 88 -1.21 -15.30 -19.70
C ALA A 88 -0.81 -13.97 -19.05
N THR A 89 -1.80 -13.16 -18.63
CA THR A 89 -1.56 -11.90 -17.93
C THR A 89 -0.94 -12.13 -16.56
N ASN A 90 -1.47 -13.07 -15.77
CA ASN A 90 -0.93 -13.47 -14.47
C ASN A 90 0.48 -14.05 -14.60
N LEU A 91 0.73 -14.89 -15.60
CA LEU A 91 2.06 -15.43 -15.90
C LEU A 91 3.02 -14.32 -16.32
N ASN A 92 2.59 -13.38 -17.15
CA ASN A 92 3.40 -12.25 -17.57
C ASN A 92 3.69 -11.32 -16.39
N LEU A 93 2.73 -11.08 -15.50
CA LEU A 93 2.93 -10.32 -14.27
C LEU A 93 3.92 -11.03 -13.34
N GLY A 94 3.81 -12.36 -13.17
CA GLY A 94 4.77 -13.16 -12.41
C GLY A 94 6.17 -13.16 -13.03
N LYS A 95 6.28 -13.26 -14.36
CA LYS A 95 7.56 -13.11 -15.08
C LYS A 95 8.15 -11.72 -14.92
N LEU A 96 7.32 -10.68 -15.00
CA LEU A 96 7.72 -9.31 -14.76
C LEU A 96 8.19 -9.14 -13.33
N ALA A 97 7.44 -9.63 -12.34
CA ALA A 97 7.82 -9.64 -10.93
C ALA A 97 9.16 -10.35 -10.70
N ASN A 98 9.40 -11.52 -11.32
CA ASN A 98 10.68 -12.23 -11.27
C ASN A 98 11.83 -11.45 -11.93
N SER A 99 11.58 -10.84 -13.09
CA SER A 99 12.57 -10.01 -13.77
C SER A 99 12.91 -8.76 -12.96
N GLN A 100 11.89 -8.11 -12.40
CA GLN A 100 12.02 -6.93 -11.55
C GLN A 100 12.71 -7.25 -10.22
N SER A 101 12.38 -8.36 -9.57
CA SER A 101 13.04 -8.80 -8.32
C SER A 101 14.50 -9.16 -8.56
N SER A 102 14.83 -9.80 -9.69
CA SER A 102 16.22 -10.04 -10.10
C SER A 102 16.99 -8.74 -10.32
N ARG A 103 16.39 -7.78 -11.05
CA ARG A 103 17.00 -6.45 -11.25
C ARG A 103 17.22 -5.71 -9.93
N LEU A 104 16.26 -5.80 -9.01
CA LEU A 104 16.39 -5.23 -7.67
C LEU A 104 17.51 -5.91 -6.86
N ASN A 105 17.61 -7.24 -6.92
CA ASN A 105 18.67 -7.98 -6.25
C ASN A 105 20.06 -7.62 -6.81
N ASP A 106 20.19 -7.46 -8.12
CA ASP A 106 21.43 -7.00 -8.76
C ASP A 106 21.77 -5.55 -8.38
N LEU A 107 20.76 -4.68 -8.27
CA LEU A 107 20.91 -3.29 -7.86
C LEU A 107 21.33 -3.18 -6.39
N LEU A 108 20.75 -3.98 -5.50
CA LEU A 108 21.07 -3.97 -4.07
C LEU A 108 22.37 -4.72 -3.74
N GLY A 109 22.72 -5.73 -4.54
CA GLY A 109 23.95 -6.51 -4.38
C GLY A 109 25.22 -5.76 -4.77
N LYS A 110 25.12 -4.66 -5.52
CA LYS A 110 26.26 -3.79 -5.86
C LYS A 110 26.41 -2.66 -4.83
N PRO A 111 27.62 -2.45 -4.27
CA PRO A 111 27.88 -1.28 -3.43
C PRO A 111 27.69 0.01 -4.24
N PHE A 112 27.38 1.10 -3.54
CA PHE A 112 27.21 2.42 -4.17
C PHE A 112 28.53 2.89 -4.79
N ASP A 113 28.57 3.08 -6.11
CA ASP A 113 29.78 3.48 -6.83
C ASP A 113 29.94 5.00 -6.78
N LEU A 114 31.12 5.45 -6.32
CA LEU A 114 31.50 6.86 -6.23
C LEU A 114 32.54 7.26 -7.28
N SER A 115 32.92 6.35 -8.19
CA SER A 115 34.00 6.56 -9.17
C SER A 115 33.74 7.73 -10.13
N GLY A 116 32.47 8.05 -10.40
CA GLY A 116 32.04 9.21 -11.20
C GLY A 116 31.67 10.45 -10.38
N ALA A 117 31.83 10.42 -9.05
CA ALA A 117 31.44 11.54 -8.20
C ALA A 117 32.37 12.74 -8.42
N PRO A 118 31.84 13.97 -8.52
CA PRO A 118 32.65 15.17 -8.47
C PRO A 118 33.54 15.18 -7.21
N ALA A 119 34.77 15.69 -7.36
CA ALA A 119 35.69 15.78 -6.24
C ALA A 119 35.07 16.58 -5.08
N ALA A 120 35.24 16.09 -3.85
CA ALA A 120 34.81 16.82 -2.67
C ALA A 120 35.62 18.11 -2.54
N GLY A 121 35.00 19.16 -1.99
CA GLY A 121 35.73 20.36 -1.63
C GLY A 121 36.87 20.01 -0.67
N ASN A 122 38.10 20.41 -1.01
CA ASN A 122 39.26 20.18 -0.15
C ASN A 122 39.53 21.43 0.69
N ALA A 123 39.21 21.36 1.99
CA ALA A 123 39.49 22.45 2.93
C ALA A 123 40.99 22.75 3.07
N GLY A 124 41.87 21.78 2.78
CA GLY A 124 43.31 21.96 2.78
C GLY A 124 43.83 22.86 1.64
N ASN A 125 43.02 23.13 0.62
CA ASN A 125 43.35 24.07 -0.45
C ASN A 125 42.97 25.52 -0.09
N MET A 126 42.26 25.76 1.02
CA MET A 126 41.88 27.09 1.47
C MET A 126 43.02 27.71 2.27
N THR A 127 43.62 28.78 1.74
CA THR A 127 44.69 29.51 2.44
C THR A 127 44.13 30.76 3.10
N ALA A 128 44.26 30.86 4.43
CA ALA A 128 43.78 32.02 5.17
C ALA A 128 44.51 33.30 4.73
N PRO A 129 43.80 34.43 4.57
CA PRO A 129 44.41 35.68 4.13
C PRO A 129 45.44 36.15 5.17
N GLN A 130 46.62 36.51 4.70
CA GLN A 130 47.65 37.14 5.53
C GLN A 130 47.52 38.65 5.37
N TYR A 131 47.01 39.31 6.40
CA TYR A 131 46.85 40.75 6.40
C TYR A 131 48.13 41.44 6.88
N GLN A 132 48.62 42.38 6.10
CA GLN A 132 49.71 43.24 6.52
C GLN A 132 49.15 44.32 7.46
N GLN A 133 49.51 44.24 8.74
CA GLN A 133 49.10 45.20 9.76
C GLN A 133 50.11 46.36 9.81
N TYR A 134 49.61 47.60 9.78
CA TYR A 134 50.44 48.79 9.99
C TYR A 134 50.41 49.21 11.46
N THR A 135 51.58 49.23 12.08
CA THR A 135 51.78 49.68 13.46
C THR A 135 52.73 50.87 13.46
N GLY A 136 52.17 52.08 13.55
CA GLY A 136 52.92 53.33 13.67
C GLY A 136 52.80 54.28 12.47
N GLY A 137 52.82 55.58 12.77
CA GLY A 137 52.84 56.65 11.77
C GLY A 137 54.26 56.99 11.26
N PRO A 138 54.38 57.87 10.25
CA PRO A 138 55.68 58.30 9.74
C PRO A 138 56.50 58.94 10.86
N GLN A 139 57.81 58.65 10.89
CA GLN A 139 58.73 59.30 11.82
C GLN A 139 59.04 60.70 11.29
N LEU A 140 58.48 61.72 11.94
CA LEU A 140 58.64 63.11 11.54
C LEU A 140 59.80 63.75 12.33
N GLN A 141 60.60 64.55 11.64
CA GLN A 141 61.56 65.45 12.29
C GLN A 141 60.78 66.58 12.96
N THR A 142 60.72 66.58 14.29
CA THR A 142 59.98 67.56 15.09
C THR A 142 60.86 68.67 15.67
N SER A 143 62.17 68.60 15.46
CA SER A 143 63.13 69.60 15.89
C SER A 143 64.15 69.91 14.79
N TYR A 144 64.64 71.15 14.81
CA TYR A 144 65.83 71.58 14.10
C TYR A 144 66.74 72.22 15.17
N THR A 145 67.90 71.61 15.43
CA THR A 145 68.83 72.00 16.50
C THR A 145 70.14 72.48 15.88
N ASP A 146 70.04 73.39 14.93
CA ASP A 146 71.22 73.94 14.29
C ASP A 146 71.63 75.19 15.05
N ASP A 147 72.76 75.11 15.75
CA ASP A 147 73.40 76.29 16.33
C ASP A 147 74.15 77.05 15.22
N PHE A 148 73.47 78.03 14.65
CA PHE A 148 74.03 78.91 13.62
C PHE A 148 74.97 79.99 14.17
N SER A 149 75.35 79.94 15.47
CA SER A 149 76.26 80.92 16.07
C SER A 149 77.62 80.96 15.36
N ALA A 150 78.15 79.79 14.97
CA ALA A 150 79.41 79.68 14.23
C ALA A 150 79.32 80.30 12.82
N ASP A 151 78.18 80.15 12.14
CA ASP A 151 77.98 80.73 10.81
C ASP A 151 77.75 82.24 10.89
N ARG A 152 77.03 82.71 11.91
CA ARG A 152 76.93 84.14 12.24
C ARG A 152 78.31 84.74 12.49
N GLN A 153 79.14 84.08 13.29
CA GLN A 153 80.48 84.57 13.63
C GLN A 153 81.36 84.70 12.38
N LYS A 154 81.30 83.75 11.45
CA LYS A 154 82.03 83.85 10.16
C LYS A 154 81.59 85.05 9.34
N VAL A 155 80.28 85.35 9.29
CA VAL A 155 79.74 86.51 8.55
C VAL A 155 80.16 87.81 9.21
N GLU A 156 80.06 87.89 10.53
CA GLU A 156 80.52 89.04 11.31
C GLU A 156 82.03 89.27 11.14
N ASP A 157 82.85 88.24 11.28
CA ASP A 157 84.30 88.31 11.09
C ASP A 157 84.67 88.74 9.66
N ALA A 158 83.99 88.21 8.64
CA ALA A 158 84.21 88.58 7.25
C ALA A 158 83.86 90.07 6.99
N LEU A 159 82.74 90.55 7.53
CA LEU A 159 82.34 91.97 7.41
C LEU A 159 83.27 92.90 8.17
N MET A 160 83.66 92.51 9.39
CA MET A 160 84.56 93.27 10.24
C MET A 160 85.98 93.35 9.67
N SER A 161 86.48 92.27 9.05
CA SER A 161 87.78 92.26 8.38
C SER A 161 87.86 93.30 7.24
N ARG A 162 86.72 93.63 6.63
CA ARG A 162 86.61 94.65 5.57
C ARG A 162 86.40 96.06 6.12
N ILE A 163 85.56 96.21 7.15
CA ILE A 163 85.20 97.51 7.73
C ILE A 163 86.34 98.06 8.61
N ASN A 164 87.08 97.21 9.32
CA ASN A 164 88.12 97.65 10.26
C ASN A 164 89.21 98.53 9.60
N PRO A 165 89.81 98.16 8.45
CA PRO A 165 90.80 99.00 7.79
C PRO A 165 90.22 100.33 7.30
N GLN A 166 88.96 100.34 6.84
CA GLN A 166 88.29 101.55 6.38
C GLN A 166 88.06 102.54 7.53
N LEU A 167 87.56 102.05 8.67
CA LEU A 167 87.34 102.89 9.85
C LEU A 167 88.64 103.50 10.37
N GLU A 168 89.75 102.76 10.30
CA GLU A 168 91.06 103.26 10.72
C GLU A 168 91.61 104.33 9.77
N GLN A 169 91.39 104.15 8.46
CA GLN A 169 91.71 105.18 7.46
C GLN A 169 90.87 106.44 7.66
N ASP A 170 89.55 106.28 7.91
CA ASP A 170 88.63 107.40 8.13
C ASP A 170 89.01 108.19 9.38
N ARG A 171 89.38 107.49 10.46
CA ARG A 171 89.91 108.09 11.68
C ARG A 171 91.19 108.87 11.39
N SER A 172 92.19 108.23 10.78
CA SER A 172 93.48 108.86 10.45
C SER A 172 93.31 110.12 9.59
N ALA A 173 92.42 110.06 8.58
CA ALA A 173 92.09 111.18 7.72
C ALA A 173 91.35 112.30 8.47
N LEU A 174 90.54 111.98 9.48
CA LEU A 174 89.93 112.98 10.36
C LEU A 174 90.99 113.67 11.23
N GLU A 175 91.93 112.93 11.83
CA GLU A 175 93.00 113.53 12.66
C GLU A 175 93.83 114.53 11.84
N GLN A 176 94.20 114.15 10.61
CA GLN A 176 94.93 115.02 9.70
C GLN A 176 94.14 116.27 9.32
N ARG A 177 92.83 116.15 9.06
CA ARG A 177 91.95 117.30 8.76
C ARG A 177 91.84 118.26 9.94
N LEU A 178 91.68 117.74 11.16
CA LEU A 178 91.60 118.55 12.38
C LEU A 178 92.94 119.27 12.65
N ALA A 179 94.06 118.58 12.48
CA ALA A 179 95.40 119.17 12.61
C ALA A 179 95.66 120.29 11.60
N ASN A 180 95.29 120.08 10.32
CA ASN A 180 95.38 121.10 9.28
C ASN A 180 94.48 122.32 9.53
N GLN A 181 93.41 122.16 10.30
CA GLN A 181 92.51 123.24 10.72
C GLN A 181 92.96 123.94 12.02
N GLY A 182 94.12 123.58 12.58
CA GLY A 182 94.65 124.15 13.81
C GLY A 182 93.93 123.66 15.08
N ILE A 183 93.08 122.63 14.97
CA ILE A 183 92.37 122.03 16.09
C ILE A 183 93.30 121.00 16.75
N MET A 184 93.92 121.38 17.85
CA MET A 184 94.88 120.53 18.56
C MET A 184 94.20 119.43 19.39
N PRO A 185 94.87 118.27 19.57
CA PRO A 185 94.51 117.27 20.57
C PRO A 185 94.37 117.90 21.95
N GLY A 186 93.28 117.59 22.66
CA GLY A 186 92.95 118.16 23.98
C GLY A 186 92.02 119.37 23.95
N SER A 187 91.65 119.88 22.77
CA SER A 187 90.58 120.88 22.63
C SER A 187 89.19 120.23 22.66
N LYS A 188 88.18 120.94 23.17
CA LYS A 188 86.77 120.48 23.18
C LYS A 188 86.23 120.19 21.77
N ALA A 189 86.70 120.93 20.76
CA ALA A 189 86.34 120.73 19.37
C ALA A 189 86.93 119.42 18.81
N PHE A 190 88.20 119.10 19.13
CA PHE A 190 88.81 117.82 18.79
C PHE A 190 88.05 116.65 19.43
N GLU A 191 87.76 116.76 20.73
CA GLU A 191 87.03 115.74 21.48
C GLU A 191 85.64 115.50 20.89
N THR A 192 84.91 116.56 20.53
CA THR A 192 83.58 116.45 19.91
C THR A 192 83.65 115.75 18.55
N ALA A 193 84.59 116.14 17.68
CA ALA A 193 84.75 115.54 16.36
C ALA A 193 85.18 114.05 16.45
N MET A 194 86.07 113.74 17.39
CA MET A 194 86.49 112.36 17.65
C MET A 194 85.37 111.50 18.22
N ASN A 195 84.58 112.04 19.14
CA ASN A 195 83.42 111.33 19.69
C ASN A 195 82.37 111.03 18.61
N GLN A 196 82.11 111.96 17.68
CA GLN A 196 81.22 111.73 16.55
C GLN A 196 81.75 110.64 15.61
N ASN A 197 83.05 110.62 15.31
CA ASN A 197 83.67 109.59 14.48
C ASN A 197 83.66 108.21 15.16
N ALA A 198 83.84 108.17 16.48
CA ALA A 198 83.73 106.94 17.26
C ALA A 198 82.29 106.39 17.24
N GLN A 199 81.28 107.26 17.31
CA GLN A 199 79.87 106.87 17.16
C GLN A 199 79.61 106.30 15.76
N ALA A 200 80.04 106.98 14.69
CA ALA A 200 79.89 106.48 13.32
C ALA A 200 80.61 105.13 13.10
N SER A 201 81.78 104.96 13.70
CA SER A 201 82.53 103.70 13.68
C SER A 201 81.80 102.57 14.42
N ASN A 202 81.22 102.87 15.59
CA ASN A 202 80.43 101.91 16.35
C ASN A 202 79.15 101.52 15.60
N ASP A 203 78.48 102.47 14.94
CA ASP A 203 77.29 102.20 14.12
C ASP A 203 77.63 101.30 12.93
N ALA A 204 78.77 101.53 12.26
CA ALA A 204 79.24 100.65 11.18
C ALA A 204 79.51 99.21 11.64
N ARG A 205 80.09 99.04 12.84
CA ARG A 205 80.29 97.71 13.45
C ARG A 205 78.95 97.06 13.84
N MET A 206 78.03 97.86 14.38
CA MET A 206 76.68 97.40 14.72
C MET A 206 75.90 96.96 13.48
N GLN A 207 76.03 97.65 12.35
CA GLN A 207 75.45 97.22 11.08
C GLN A 207 75.98 95.86 10.61
N ALA A 208 77.27 95.58 10.79
CA ALA A 208 77.84 94.27 10.48
C ALA A 208 77.27 93.15 11.35
N ILE A 209 77.10 93.40 12.66
CA ILE A 209 76.45 92.48 13.61
C ILE A 209 74.99 92.22 13.22
N LEU A 210 74.25 93.28 12.86
CA LEU A 210 72.86 93.17 12.43
C LEU A 210 72.73 92.37 11.13
N ALA A 211 73.66 92.53 10.18
CA ALA A 211 73.71 91.74 8.96
C ALA A 211 73.97 90.24 9.25
N GLY A 212 74.84 89.93 10.22
CA GLY A 212 75.03 88.56 10.71
C GLY A 212 73.76 87.95 11.32
N GLY A 213 72.99 88.74 12.09
CA GLY A 213 71.71 88.31 12.64
C GLY A 213 70.61 88.08 11.60
N GLN A 214 70.58 88.87 10.52
CA GLN A 214 69.68 88.65 9.39
C GLN A 214 70.01 87.33 8.67
N GLU A 215 71.29 87.05 8.46
CA GLU A 215 71.75 85.82 7.84
C GLU A 215 71.44 84.58 8.69
N GLN A 216 71.60 84.68 10.00
CA GLN A 216 71.19 83.62 10.93
C GLN A 216 69.69 83.29 10.78
N SER A 217 68.85 84.31 10.63
CA SER A 217 67.41 84.13 10.43
C SER A 217 67.10 83.46 9.09
N ARG A 218 67.88 83.75 8.04
CA ARG A 218 67.78 83.08 6.73
C ARG A 218 68.14 81.60 6.83
N LEU A 219 69.23 81.26 7.51
CA LEU A 219 69.67 79.87 7.69
C LEU A 219 68.69 79.06 8.54
N ALA A 220 68.16 79.65 9.61
CA ALA A 220 67.10 79.02 10.42
C ALA A 220 65.81 78.78 9.61
N GLY A 221 65.47 79.70 8.70
CA GLY A 221 64.38 79.52 7.74
C GLY A 221 64.63 78.33 6.81
N LEU A 222 65.84 78.23 6.24
CA LEU A 222 66.21 77.14 5.33
C LEU A 222 66.20 75.76 6.01
N SER A 223 66.70 75.65 7.25
CA SER A 223 66.67 74.40 8.01
C SER A 223 65.23 73.97 8.33
N ARG A 224 64.35 74.91 8.64
CA ARG A 224 62.90 74.64 8.79
C ARG A 224 62.30 74.12 7.47
N ASP A 225 62.58 74.78 6.34
CA ASP A 225 62.07 74.37 5.04
C ASP A 225 62.54 72.97 4.66
N GLN A 226 63.79 72.63 4.97
CA GLN A 226 64.34 71.28 4.77
C GLN A 226 63.61 70.24 5.63
N ALA A 227 63.39 70.52 6.91
CA ALA A 227 62.65 69.64 7.80
C ALA A 227 61.19 69.46 7.34
N THR A 228 60.53 70.52 6.90
CA THR A 228 59.17 70.47 6.34
C THR A 228 59.13 69.66 5.05
N PHE A 229 60.09 69.84 4.15
CA PHE A 229 60.19 69.04 2.92
C PHE A 229 60.36 67.55 3.23
N GLY A 230 61.28 67.20 4.15
CA GLY A 230 61.50 65.82 4.58
C GLY A 230 60.26 65.20 5.21
N ASN A 231 59.56 65.94 6.08
CA ASN A 231 58.32 65.49 6.71
C ASN A 231 57.20 65.27 5.70
N ASN A 232 57.03 66.20 4.74
CA ASN A 232 56.03 66.08 3.69
C ASN A 232 56.30 64.87 2.79
N ALA A 233 57.56 64.65 2.39
CA ALA A 233 57.96 63.49 1.61
C ALA A 233 57.71 62.16 2.37
N ASN A 234 58.09 62.11 3.65
CA ASN A 234 57.90 60.91 4.48
C ASN A 234 56.40 60.61 4.70
N GLN A 235 55.59 61.66 4.91
CA GLN A 235 54.14 61.52 5.03
C GLN A 235 53.50 61.04 3.72
N GLN A 236 53.95 61.53 2.56
CA GLN A 236 53.47 61.08 1.26
C GLN A 236 53.83 59.61 1.00
N MET A 237 55.07 59.21 1.30
CA MET A 237 55.49 57.81 1.17
C MET A 237 54.66 56.89 2.08
N TRP A 238 54.47 57.27 3.35
CA TRP A 238 53.66 56.49 4.28
C TRP A 238 52.21 56.36 3.78
N ASN A 239 51.59 57.43 3.27
CA ASN A 239 50.25 57.39 2.69
C ASN A 239 50.17 56.43 1.48
N ASN A 240 51.16 56.47 0.59
CA ASN A 240 51.20 55.55 -0.56
C ASN A 240 51.36 54.09 -0.11
N GLN A 241 52.22 53.84 0.88
CA GLN A 241 52.45 52.49 1.41
C GLN A 241 51.21 51.94 2.14
N PHE A 242 50.54 52.80 2.90
CA PHE A 242 49.29 52.47 3.59
C PHE A 242 48.16 52.14 2.61
N GLN A 243 47.97 52.96 1.57
CA GLN A 243 46.98 52.70 0.52
C GLN A 243 47.26 51.38 -0.23
N ALA A 244 48.51 51.13 -0.60
CA ALA A 244 48.91 49.88 -1.24
C ALA A 244 48.65 48.66 -0.34
N ALA A 245 48.96 48.77 0.95
CA ALA A 245 48.70 47.70 1.91
C ALA A 245 47.20 47.45 2.13
N GLN A 246 46.38 48.51 2.19
CA GLN A 246 44.93 48.37 2.27
C GLN A 246 44.37 47.68 1.02
N GLY A 247 44.87 48.04 -0.17
CA GLY A 247 44.51 47.38 -1.43
C GLY A 247 44.90 45.90 -1.45
N ASN A 248 46.12 45.57 -1.04
CA ASN A 248 46.61 44.18 -0.97
C ASN A 248 45.82 43.35 0.06
N ASN A 249 45.49 43.92 1.21
CA ASN A 249 44.64 43.29 2.21
C ASN A 249 43.22 43.05 1.66
N GLY A 250 42.66 44.02 0.92
CA GLY A 250 41.37 43.86 0.23
C GLY A 250 41.39 42.70 -0.77
N LEU A 251 42.44 42.62 -1.60
CA LEU A 251 42.63 41.52 -2.55
C LEU A 251 42.78 40.16 -1.86
N ALA A 252 43.55 40.08 -0.77
CA ALA A 252 43.70 38.86 0.02
C ALA A 252 42.35 38.38 0.58
N GLY A 253 41.52 39.31 1.06
CA GLY A 253 40.15 39.01 1.51
C GLY A 253 39.26 38.50 0.37
N GLN A 254 39.33 39.13 -0.81
CA GLN A 254 38.56 38.70 -1.99
C GLN A 254 38.98 37.31 -2.47
N GLN A 255 40.29 37.05 -2.58
CA GLN A 255 40.81 35.73 -2.97
C GLN A 255 40.39 34.63 -2.00
N PHE A 256 40.29 34.93 -0.71
CA PHE A 256 39.76 33.98 0.27
C PHE A 256 38.26 33.74 0.11
N ALA A 257 37.48 34.79 -0.16
CA ALA A 257 36.05 34.66 -0.44
C ALA A 257 35.79 33.84 -1.71
N ASP A 258 36.60 34.02 -2.76
CA ASP A 258 36.53 33.23 -4.00
C ASP A 258 36.84 31.74 -3.73
N GLN A 259 37.87 31.46 -2.92
CA GLN A 259 38.19 30.10 -2.48
C GLN A 259 37.03 29.47 -1.68
N GLN A 260 36.37 30.23 -0.81
CA GLN A 260 35.22 29.76 -0.05
C GLN A 260 34.01 29.47 -0.96
N THR A 261 33.74 30.34 -1.93
CA THR A 261 32.68 30.12 -2.93
C THR A 261 32.96 28.87 -3.77
N MET A 262 34.19 28.67 -4.24
CA MET A 262 34.56 27.47 -5.00
C MET A 262 34.43 26.19 -4.15
N PHE A 263 34.88 26.22 -2.90
CA PHE A 263 34.73 25.10 -1.97
C PHE A 263 33.26 24.73 -1.75
N ASN A 264 32.41 25.73 -1.52
CA ASN A 264 30.97 25.53 -1.35
C ASN A 264 30.31 25.00 -2.64
N ALA A 265 30.71 25.52 -3.80
CA ALA A 265 30.21 25.06 -5.09
C ALA A 265 30.58 23.59 -5.38
N GLN A 266 31.82 23.18 -5.10
CA GLN A 266 32.26 21.78 -5.25
C GLN A 266 31.45 20.83 -4.37
N ASN A 267 31.22 21.21 -3.11
CA ASN A 267 30.40 20.41 -2.20
C ASN A 267 28.92 20.37 -2.61
N ALA A 268 28.36 21.49 -3.10
CA ALA A 268 26.99 21.54 -3.61
C ALA A 268 26.81 20.63 -4.83
N GLN A 269 27.74 20.68 -5.81
CA GLN A 269 27.72 19.80 -6.98
C GLN A 269 27.80 18.33 -6.60
N ARG A 270 28.69 17.98 -5.65
CA ARG A 270 28.79 16.59 -5.18
C ARG A 270 27.51 16.13 -4.47
N ASN A 271 26.87 17.00 -3.69
CA ASN A 271 25.61 16.66 -3.01
C ASN A 271 24.45 16.48 -4.00
N GLN A 272 24.36 17.33 -5.03
CA GLN A 272 23.41 17.17 -6.14
C GLN A 272 23.63 15.86 -6.89
N TRP A 273 24.88 15.55 -7.25
CA TRP A 273 25.23 14.29 -7.90
C TRP A 273 24.84 13.07 -7.05
N LEU A 274 25.14 13.09 -5.75
CA LEU A 274 24.73 12.02 -4.84
C LEU A 274 23.21 11.87 -4.79
N GLN A 275 22.48 12.98 -4.72
CA GLN A 275 21.02 12.96 -4.68
C GLN A 275 20.41 12.40 -5.97
N GLU A 276 20.95 12.76 -7.14
CA GLU A 276 20.57 12.19 -8.43
C GLU A 276 20.82 10.68 -8.49
N GLN A 277 21.99 10.22 -8.02
CA GLN A 277 22.30 8.79 -7.95
C GLN A 277 21.35 8.03 -7.01
N TYR A 278 20.99 8.62 -5.87
CA TYR A 278 19.98 8.06 -4.97
C TYR A 278 18.59 7.98 -5.62
N GLN A 279 18.19 9.00 -6.38
CA GLN A 279 16.92 8.98 -7.11
C GLN A 279 16.91 7.90 -8.19
N GLN A 280 17.98 7.78 -8.99
CA GLN A 280 18.10 6.73 -10.01
C GLN A 280 18.03 5.32 -9.40
N ARG A 281 18.54 5.14 -8.17
CA ARG A 281 18.45 3.87 -7.45
C ARG A 281 17.07 3.63 -6.81
N ASN A 282 16.35 4.68 -6.40
CA ASN A 282 15.03 4.58 -5.76
C ASN A 282 13.84 4.50 -6.74
N GLN A 283 13.92 5.11 -7.92
CA GLN A 283 12.88 5.02 -8.96
C GLN A 283 12.45 3.57 -9.27
N PRO A 284 13.37 2.64 -9.60
CA PRO A 284 12.97 1.26 -9.88
C PRO A 284 12.36 0.56 -8.66
N ILE A 285 12.76 0.91 -7.43
CA ILE A 285 12.18 0.34 -6.20
C ILE A 285 10.70 0.73 -6.07
N ASN A 286 10.38 2.00 -6.31
CA ASN A 286 9.01 2.52 -6.21
C ASN A 286 8.11 1.99 -7.34
N GLU A 287 8.61 1.90 -8.57
CA GLU A 287 7.87 1.35 -9.71
C GLU A 287 7.48 -0.13 -9.49
N ILE A 288 8.38 -0.93 -8.90
CA ILE A 288 8.11 -2.34 -8.61
C ILE A 288 7.02 -2.50 -7.55
N SER A 289 7.02 -1.64 -6.53
CA SER A 289 5.97 -1.65 -5.49
C SER A 289 4.60 -1.28 -6.06
N ALA A 290 4.53 -0.46 -7.10
CA ALA A 290 3.27 -0.05 -7.73
C ALA A 290 2.71 -1.13 -8.68
N LEU A 291 3.58 -1.92 -9.32
CA LEU A 291 3.18 -2.98 -10.25
C LEU A 291 2.64 -4.25 -9.58
N LEU A 292 3.12 -4.55 -8.37
CA LEU A 292 2.72 -5.75 -7.62
C LEU A 292 1.35 -5.64 -6.96
N SER A 293 0.70 -4.47 -6.97
CA SER A 293 -0.62 -4.23 -6.35
C SER A 293 -1.81 -4.43 -7.30
N GLY A 294 -1.57 -4.92 -8.52
CA GLY A 294 -2.58 -5.06 -9.58
C GLY A 294 -3.78 -5.94 -9.22
N ALA A 295 -4.97 -5.40 -9.47
CA ALA A 295 -6.29 -5.88 -9.07
C ALA A 295 -6.71 -7.26 -9.64
N GLN A 296 -7.52 -7.98 -8.86
CA GLN A 296 -8.04 -9.32 -9.16
C GLN A 296 -9.32 -9.23 -10.02
N VAL A 297 -9.45 -10.08 -11.05
CA VAL A 297 -10.66 -10.22 -11.87
C VAL A 297 -11.45 -11.44 -11.37
N THR A 298 -12.76 -11.26 -11.15
CA THR A 298 -13.64 -12.30 -10.60
C THR A 298 -14.14 -13.24 -11.71
N GLY A 299 -13.92 -14.54 -11.57
CA GLY A 299 -14.35 -15.56 -12.52
C GLY A 299 -15.86 -15.82 -12.57
N PRO A 300 -16.36 -16.54 -13.60
CA PRO A 300 -17.78 -16.83 -13.79
C PRO A 300 -18.31 -17.83 -12.75
N ASN A 301 -19.54 -17.57 -12.27
CA ASN A 301 -20.18 -18.34 -11.19
C ASN A 301 -21.28 -19.24 -11.76
N PHE A 302 -21.19 -20.55 -11.52
CA PHE A 302 -22.24 -21.52 -11.90
C PHE A 302 -23.27 -21.63 -10.77
N VAL A 303 -24.55 -21.67 -11.11
CA VAL A 303 -25.65 -21.75 -10.13
C VAL A 303 -25.66 -23.14 -9.49
N ASN A 304 -25.65 -23.21 -8.16
CA ASN A 304 -25.91 -24.48 -7.46
C ASN A 304 -27.33 -24.96 -7.77
N SER A 305 -27.47 -26.19 -8.25
CA SER A 305 -28.78 -26.80 -8.51
C SER A 305 -29.58 -26.88 -7.20
N ALA A 306 -30.87 -26.57 -7.27
CA ALA A 306 -31.76 -26.62 -6.11
C ALA A 306 -31.83 -28.07 -5.60
N ASN A 307 -31.36 -28.28 -4.36
CA ASN A 307 -31.22 -29.59 -3.74
C ASN A 307 -32.61 -30.22 -3.53
N SER A 308 -33.02 -31.09 -4.45
CA SER A 308 -34.32 -31.74 -4.40
C SER A 308 -34.17 -33.03 -3.61
N GLN A 309 -34.43 -32.96 -2.30
CA GLN A 309 -34.39 -34.15 -1.44
C GLN A 309 -35.73 -34.89 -1.48
N ILE A 310 -35.76 -36.03 -2.17
CA ILE A 310 -36.78 -37.05 -1.94
C ILE A 310 -36.60 -37.56 -0.50
N ALA A 311 -37.65 -37.49 0.30
CA ALA A 311 -37.65 -38.00 1.66
C ALA A 311 -37.56 -39.54 1.67
N THR A 312 -36.83 -40.10 2.64
CA THR A 312 -36.76 -41.55 2.85
C THR A 312 -38.07 -42.06 3.46
N THR A 313 -38.59 -43.18 2.94
CA THR A 313 -39.81 -43.81 3.48
C THR A 313 -39.47 -44.70 4.67
N ASP A 314 -40.17 -44.53 5.80
CA ASP A 314 -40.04 -45.41 6.96
C ASP A 314 -40.80 -46.74 6.77
N VAL A 315 -40.22 -47.62 5.95
CA VAL A 315 -40.77 -48.95 5.64
C VAL A 315 -40.86 -49.83 6.89
N ALA A 316 -39.96 -49.66 7.87
CA ALA A 316 -39.97 -50.41 9.11
C ALA A 316 -41.14 -50.01 10.02
N GLY A 317 -41.47 -48.71 10.08
CA GLY A 317 -42.67 -48.23 10.77
C GLY A 317 -43.96 -48.80 10.16
N ILE A 318 -44.07 -48.81 8.83
CA ILE A 318 -45.26 -49.33 8.11
C ILE A 318 -45.45 -50.84 8.36
N ILE A 319 -44.36 -51.63 8.25
CA ILE A 319 -44.41 -53.09 8.48
C ILE A 319 -44.78 -53.40 9.94
N ASN A 320 -44.25 -52.66 10.90
CA ASN A 320 -44.60 -52.83 12.31
C ASN A 320 -46.04 -52.41 12.62
N GLN A 321 -46.52 -51.32 12.01
CA GLN A 321 -47.88 -50.82 12.19
C GLN A 321 -48.92 -51.80 11.63
N ASP A 322 -48.66 -52.35 10.45
CA ASP A 322 -49.50 -53.37 9.86
C ASP A 322 -49.51 -54.67 10.72
N TYR A 323 -48.37 -55.10 11.27
CA TYR A 323 -48.34 -56.21 12.23
C TYR A 323 -49.17 -55.92 13.50
N GLN A 324 -49.08 -54.72 14.07
CA GLN A 324 -49.88 -54.33 15.23
C GLN A 324 -51.39 -54.33 14.91
N ASN A 325 -51.79 -53.88 13.72
CA ASN A 325 -53.17 -53.92 13.27
C ASN A 325 -53.68 -55.37 13.16
N ARG A 326 -52.87 -56.27 12.57
CA ARG A 326 -53.22 -57.70 12.48
C ARG A 326 -53.29 -58.37 13.87
N LEU A 327 -52.38 -58.01 14.78
CA LEU A 327 -52.35 -58.51 16.15
C LEU A 327 -53.55 -58.02 16.97
N GLY A 328 -53.92 -56.74 16.83
CA GLY A 328 -55.10 -56.16 17.47
C GLY A 328 -56.40 -56.78 16.97
N ALA A 329 -56.52 -57.01 15.65
CA ALA A 329 -57.66 -57.74 15.07
C ALA A 329 -57.74 -59.19 15.58
N TRP A 330 -56.60 -59.89 15.70
CA TRP A 330 -56.54 -61.23 16.28
C TRP A 330 -56.93 -61.25 17.78
N GLN A 331 -56.47 -60.27 18.57
CA GLN A 331 -56.85 -60.15 19.99
C GLN A 331 -58.35 -59.86 20.16
N GLN A 332 -58.94 -58.99 19.33
CA GLN A 332 -60.39 -58.75 19.31
C GLN A 332 -61.17 -60.03 18.97
N GLN A 333 -60.70 -60.80 17.99
CA GLN A 333 -61.35 -62.05 17.60
C GLN A 333 -61.26 -63.12 18.69
N GLN A 334 -60.16 -63.17 19.44
CA GLN A 334 -59.98 -64.05 20.60
C GLN A 334 -60.85 -63.64 21.81
N ALA A 335 -60.97 -62.34 22.07
CA ALA A 335 -61.86 -61.80 23.10
C ALA A 335 -63.34 -62.06 22.76
N GLN A 336 -63.72 -61.91 21.49
CA GLN A 336 -65.05 -62.26 21.00
C GLN A 336 -65.33 -63.77 21.12
N THR A 337 -64.35 -64.67 20.88
CA THR A 337 -64.57 -66.11 21.07
C THR A 337 -64.70 -66.56 22.54
N GLY A 338 -64.19 -65.77 23.50
CA GLY A 338 -64.41 -66.00 24.94
C GLY A 338 -65.80 -65.57 25.45
N GLY A 339 -66.46 -64.62 24.79
CA GLY A 339 -67.81 -64.13 25.13
C GLY A 339 -68.95 -64.69 24.27
N ILE A 340 -68.65 -65.20 23.07
CA ILE A 340 -69.65 -65.67 22.09
C ILE A 340 -70.21 -67.08 22.41
N LEU A 341 -69.54 -67.88 23.25
CA LEU A 341 -70.05 -69.21 23.64
C LEU A 341 -71.19 -69.16 24.69
N GLY A 342 -71.44 -68.00 25.32
CA GLY A 342 -72.55 -67.78 26.26
C GLY A 342 -73.74 -66.99 25.70
N GLY A 343 -73.60 -66.36 24.52
CA GLY A 343 -74.60 -65.47 23.93
C GLY A 343 -75.17 -65.88 22.57
N LEU A 344 -74.64 -66.95 21.96
CA LEU A 344 -75.03 -67.42 20.61
C LEU A 344 -75.96 -68.66 20.63
N PHE A 345 -76.73 -68.85 21.69
CA PHE A 345 -77.90 -69.76 21.71
C PHE A 345 -79.25 -69.01 21.67
N GLY A 346 -79.21 -67.68 21.50
CA GLY A 346 -80.40 -66.83 21.48
C GLY A 346 -80.29 -65.64 20.55
N LEU A 347 -80.04 -65.85 19.25
CA LEU A 347 -80.58 -65.02 18.15
C LEU A 347 -80.16 -65.61 16.80
N GLY A 348 -81.13 -65.86 15.91
CA GLY A 348 -81.04 -66.72 14.73
C GLY A 348 -80.05 -66.28 13.64
N GLY A 349 -79.41 -67.28 13.02
CA GLY A 349 -78.45 -67.11 11.93
C GLY A 349 -79.06 -67.01 10.52
N LYS A 350 -78.15 -66.73 9.57
CA LYS A 350 -78.25 -66.76 8.09
C LYS A 350 -78.77 -65.47 7.41
N LEU A 351 -77.85 -64.76 6.76
CA LEU A 351 -78.13 -63.77 5.69
C LEU A 351 -78.55 -64.52 4.42
N ILE A 352 -79.85 -64.47 4.09
CA ILE A 352 -80.47 -65.10 2.91
C ILE A 352 -80.99 -63.98 1.98
N GLY A 353 -80.45 -63.87 0.75
CA GLY A 353 -80.94 -62.95 -0.29
C GLY A 353 -81.80 -63.67 -1.35
N LEU A 354 -82.94 -63.10 -1.74
CA LEU A 354 -83.93 -63.70 -2.66
C LEU A 354 -83.36 -63.89 -4.09
N SER A 355 -83.52 -65.06 -4.71
CA SER A 355 -82.91 -65.39 -6.03
C SER A 355 -83.93 -65.73 -7.14
N ASP A 356 -85.22 -65.60 -6.87
CA ASP A 356 -86.34 -65.91 -7.76
C ASP A 356 -86.43 -64.96 -8.98
N VAL A 357 -86.81 -65.47 -10.16
CA VAL A 357 -87.02 -64.63 -11.35
C VAL A 357 -88.07 -63.55 -11.13
N ARG A 358 -89.10 -63.78 -10.30
CA ARG A 358 -90.21 -62.84 -10.10
C ARG A 358 -89.81 -61.60 -9.31
N SER A 359 -88.74 -61.66 -8.52
CA SER A 359 -88.20 -60.49 -7.83
C SER A 359 -87.25 -59.67 -8.71
N LYS A 360 -87.01 -60.11 -9.95
CA LYS A 360 -86.02 -59.52 -10.87
C LYS A 360 -86.69 -58.92 -12.11
N GLU A 361 -86.03 -57.93 -12.70
CA GLU A 361 -86.41 -57.29 -13.96
C GLU A 361 -85.16 -56.94 -14.79
N ASN A 362 -85.35 -56.56 -16.06
CA ASN A 362 -84.26 -56.26 -17.01
C ASN A 362 -83.22 -57.39 -17.13
N ILE A 363 -83.72 -58.64 -17.10
CA ILE A 363 -82.89 -59.85 -17.05
C ILE A 363 -82.29 -60.10 -18.44
N ARG A 364 -80.96 -60.07 -18.52
CA ARG A 364 -80.20 -60.39 -19.74
C ARG A 364 -79.11 -61.41 -19.44
N ARG A 365 -79.00 -62.44 -20.28
CA ARG A 365 -77.92 -63.42 -20.14
C ARG A 365 -76.60 -62.77 -20.51
N VAL A 366 -75.60 -62.88 -19.64
CA VAL A 366 -74.26 -62.29 -19.83
C VAL A 366 -73.15 -63.33 -19.89
N GLY A 367 -73.44 -64.58 -19.53
CA GLY A 367 -72.47 -65.68 -19.63
C GLY A 367 -73.05 -67.02 -19.18
N ALA A 368 -72.14 -67.95 -18.92
CA ALA A 368 -72.42 -69.21 -18.24
C ALA A 368 -71.22 -69.55 -17.34
N LEU A 369 -71.50 -70.26 -16.24
CA LEU A 369 -70.48 -70.86 -15.37
C LEU A 369 -69.90 -72.12 -16.03
N ASP A 370 -68.77 -72.59 -15.51
CA ASP A 370 -68.08 -73.80 -16.01
C ASP A 370 -68.96 -75.06 -15.91
N ASN A 371 -69.91 -75.10 -14.97
CA ASN A 371 -70.90 -76.18 -14.84
C ASN A 371 -72.12 -76.04 -15.78
N GLY A 372 -72.07 -75.10 -16.73
CA GLY A 372 -73.11 -74.88 -17.73
C GLY A 372 -74.28 -74.01 -17.28
N LEU A 373 -74.36 -73.61 -16.00
CA LEU A 373 -75.41 -72.73 -15.51
C LEU A 373 -75.31 -71.33 -16.12
N PRO A 374 -76.37 -70.80 -16.75
CA PRO A 374 -76.37 -69.44 -17.31
C PRO A 374 -76.29 -68.36 -16.21
N VAL A 375 -75.50 -67.32 -16.49
CA VAL A 375 -75.32 -66.14 -15.63
C VAL A 375 -76.02 -64.96 -16.27
N TYR A 376 -76.75 -64.19 -15.45
CA TYR A 376 -77.55 -63.05 -15.89
C TYR A 376 -77.13 -61.76 -15.21
N ALA A 377 -77.22 -60.65 -15.94
CA ALA A 377 -77.31 -59.34 -15.35
C ALA A 377 -78.79 -58.97 -15.21
N TYR A 378 -79.18 -58.45 -14.05
CA TYR A 378 -80.57 -58.09 -13.73
C TYR A 378 -80.63 -57.00 -12.68
N ASN A 379 -81.80 -56.41 -12.50
CA ASN A 379 -82.12 -55.51 -11.40
C ASN A 379 -83.20 -56.16 -10.52
N TYR A 380 -83.22 -55.88 -9.22
CA TYR A 380 -84.40 -56.25 -8.41
C TYR A 380 -85.53 -55.27 -8.70
N LYS A 381 -86.78 -55.75 -8.67
CA LYS A 381 -87.93 -54.88 -8.92
C LYS A 381 -87.96 -53.72 -7.93
N GLY A 382 -87.91 -52.49 -8.44
CA GLY A 382 -87.84 -51.28 -7.62
C GLY A 382 -86.43 -50.85 -7.19
N ASP A 383 -85.39 -51.51 -7.71
CA ASP A 383 -83.98 -51.14 -7.51
C ASP A 383 -83.29 -50.88 -8.87
N SER A 384 -82.62 -49.74 -8.97
CA SER A 384 -81.88 -49.32 -10.18
C SER A 384 -80.47 -49.92 -10.25
N MET A 385 -80.00 -50.60 -9.20
CA MET A 385 -78.69 -51.26 -9.19
C MET A 385 -78.70 -52.57 -10.00
N THR A 386 -77.85 -52.64 -11.02
CA THR A 386 -77.64 -53.87 -11.79
C THR A 386 -76.74 -54.83 -11.01
N HIS A 387 -77.23 -56.05 -10.86
CA HIS A 387 -76.58 -57.18 -10.22
C HIS A 387 -76.26 -58.25 -11.27
N ILE A 388 -75.23 -59.07 -11.00
CA ILE A 388 -74.92 -60.26 -11.81
C ILE A 388 -75.13 -61.49 -10.93
N GLY A 389 -75.87 -62.48 -11.41
CA GLY A 389 -76.14 -63.69 -10.64
C GLY A 389 -76.97 -64.73 -11.40
N LEU A 390 -77.41 -65.75 -10.65
CA LEU A 390 -78.15 -66.90 -11.17
C LEU A 390 -79.67 -66.70 -11.02
N ILE A 391 -80.46 -67.37 -11.85
CA ILE A 391 -81.92 -67.43 -11.72
C ILE A 391 -82.30 -68.73 -11.03
N ALA A 392 -82.99 -68.65 -9.88
CA ALA A 392 -83.29 -69.82 -9.06
C ALA A 392 -84.06 -70.92 -9.81
N GLN A 393 -84.96 -70.56 -10.73
CA GLN A 393 -85.72 -71.51 -11.53
C GLN A 393 -84.84 -72.35 -12.46
N GLU A 394 -83.74 -71.79 -12.95
CA GLU A 394 -82.80 -72.49 -13.83
C GLU A 394 -81.78 -73.30 -13.02
N VAL A 395 -81.35 -72.77 -11.88
CA VAL A 395 -80.54 -73.54 -10.92
C VAL A 395 -81.32 -74.77 -10.43
N GLU A 396 -82.61 -74.63 -10.13
CA GLU A 396 -83.46 -75.74 -9.66
C GLU A 396 -83.58 -76.88 -10.68
N GLN A 397 -83.41 -76.61 -11.99
CA GLN A 397 -83.43 -77.65 -13.02
C GLN A 397 -82.13 -78.46 -13.08
N VAL A 398 -81.00 -77.84 -12.72
CA VAL A 398 -79.67 -78.45 -12.83
C VAL A 398 -79.21 -79.03 -11.49
N ASN A 399 -79.40 -78.28 -10.40
CA ASN A 399 -79.08 -78.70 -9.03
C ASN A 399 -80.21 -78.26 -8.07
N PRO A 400 -81.24 -79.11 -7.88
CA PRO A 400 -82.35 -78.82 -6.98
C PRO A 400 -81.92 -78.55 -5.53
N ASP A 401 -80.86 -79.22 -5.04
CA ASP A 401 -80.37 -79.11 -3.66
C ASP A 401 -79.69 -77.77 -3.36
N ALA A 402 -79.34 -77.01 -4.41
CA ALA A 402 -78.85 -75.64 -4.31
C ALA A 402 -79.98 -74.61 -4.17
N VAL A 403 -81.25 -75.01 -4.29
CA VAL A 403 -82.39 -74.08 -4.21
C VAL A 403 -83.25 -74.37 -2.98
N SER A 404 -83.42 -73.36 -2.13
CA SER A 404 -84.33 -73.39 -0.99
C SER A 404 -85.56 -72.52 -1.27
N ARG A 405 -86.72 -72.92 -0.75
CA ARG A 405 -87.98 -72.16 -0.85
C ARG A 405 -88.34 -71.56 0.50
N ILE A 406 -88.64 -70.26 0.52
CA ILE A 406 -89.17 -69.55 1.70
C ILE A 406 -90.49 -68.91 1.28
N GLY A 407 -91.60 -69.49 1.74
CA GLY A 407 -92.93 -69.18 1.22
C GLY A 407 -93.00 -69.46 -0.29
N ASP A 408 -93.54 -68.51 -1.05
CA ASP A 408 -93.61 -68.64 -2.50
C ASP A 408 -92.28 -68.34 -3.21
N VAL A 409 -91.26 -67.78 -2.54
CA VAL A 409 -90.04 -67.27 -3.20
C VAL A 409 -88.89 -68.28 -3.14
N ARG A 410 -88.16 -68.43 -4.24
CA ARG A 410 -86.96 -69.27 -4.34
C ARG A 410 -85.67 -68.50 -4.03
N ILE A 411 -84.73 -69.16 -3.35
CA ILE A 411 -83.39 -68.65 -3.04
C ILE A 411 -82.33 -69.68 -3.44
N VAL A 412 -81.23 -69.21 -4.03
CA VAL A 412 -80.08 -70.03 -4.41
C VAL A 412 -78.99 -69.94 -3.36
N ASP A 413 -78.49 -71.09 -2.91
CA ASP A 413 -77.21 -71.21 -2.22
C ASP A 413 -76.10 -71.23 -3.26
N TYR A 414 -75.40 -70.10 -3.42
CA TYR A 414 -74.36 -69.96 -4.43
C TYR A 414 -73.18 -70.91 -4.20
N GLY A 415 -72.89 -71.32 -2.95
CA GLY A 415 -71.82 -72.28 -2.69
C GLY A 415 -72.11 -73.63 -3.34
N LYS A 416 -73.34 -74.12 -3.19
CA LYS A 416 -73.78 -75.37 -3.82
C LYS A 416 -74.05 -75.25 -5.31
N ALA A 417 -74.49 -74.07 -5.77
CA ALA A 417 -74.84 -73.87 -7.18
C ALA A 417 -73.62 -73.79 -8.10
N VAL A 418 -72.46 -73.36 -7.60
CA VAL A 418 -71.22 -73.24 -8.38
C VAL A 418 -70.25 -74.41 -8.18
N GLU A 419 -70.50 -75.26 -7.17
CA GLU A 419 -69.84 -76.57 -7.07
C GLU A 419 -70.28 -77.43 -8.28
N ALA A 420 -69.31 -78.07 -8.94
CA ALA A 420 -69.58 -78.91 -10.11
C ALA A 420 -70.54 -80.04 -9.72
N ALA A 421 -71.65 -80.16 -10.46
CA ALA A 421 -72.54 -81.31 -10.36
C ALA A 421 -71.84 -82.60 -10.82
#